data_AF-A0A386TYF8-F1
#
_entry.id   AF-A0A386TYF8-F1
#
_cell.length_a   1.000
_cell.length_b   1.000
_cell.length_c   1.000
_cell.angle_alpha   90.00
_cell.angle_beta   90.00
_cell.angle_gamma   90.00
#
_symmetry.space_group_name_H-M   'P 1'
#
loop_
_entity.id
_entity.type
_entity.pdbx_description
1 polymer ?
#
loop_
_entity_poly.entity_id
_entity_poly.type
_entity_poly.pdbx_seq_one_letter_code
_entity_poly.pdbx_strand_id
1 'polypeptide(L)'
;MYSVDSIKEIPLIINHFDKYPLVTQKLSDYLIFKKCFNIIKQGNHLTESGLLEIISLKSNLNLGLPVKLKEAFPNVTKVNRVEYKFNGIPDPFWISGFTSGEGSFQVLVRNSKNELFTRFSIHLHIRDLEVLKAISTYFNKFTEKKVTLTEKSAQLQISKFSDINDIIIPFFNKHPILPLPLLTVPWLSSPPAPCPLPPAPCPRRGRGRGRAATHPPPPPPLCPF
;
A
#
# COMPACT_ATOMS: atom_id res chain seq x y z
N MET A 1 -11.07 -2.66 -20.11
CA MET A 1 -11.42 -2.48 -18.68
C MET A 1 -11.43 -3.85 -18.04
N TYR A 2 -10.72 -4.06 -16.93
CA TYR A 2 -10.80 -5.30 -16.15
C TYR A 2 -11.77 -5.09 -15.00
N SER A 3 -12.70 -6.02 -14.80
CA SER A 3 -13.75 -5.94 -13.76
C SER A 3 -14.05 -7.32 -13.20
N VAL A 4 -14.30 -7.38 -11.89
CA VAL A 4 -14.75 -8.58 -11.18
C VAL A 4 -16.04 -8.21 -10.45
N ASP A 5 -17.15 -8.82 -10.85
CA ASP A 5 -18.51 -8.57 -10.35
C ASP A 5 -19.16 -9.82 -9.74
N SER A 6 -18.64 -11.00 -10.06
CA SER A 6 -19.13 -12.27 -9.54
C SER A 6 -18.97 -12.37 -8.02
N ILE A 7 -20.08 -12.63 -7.33
CA ILE A 7 -20.13 -12.92 -5.88
C ILE A 7 -19.21 -14.10 -5.52
N LYS A 8 -18.95 -15.00 -6.46
CA LYS A 8 -18.05 -16.16 -6.26
C LYS A 8 -16.57 -15.79 -6.34
N GLU A 9 -16.22 -14.75 -7.11
CA GLU A 9 -14.83 -14.35 -7.35
C GLU A 9 -14.36 -13.23 -6.42
N ILE A 10 -15.26 -12.34 -5.97
CA ILE A 10 -14.94 -11.29 -4.99
C ILE A 10 -14.22 -11.82 -3.73
N PRO A 11 -14.57 -12.99 -3.16
CA PRO A 11 -13.82 -13.59 -2.05
C PRO A 11 -12.33 -13.81 -2.34
N LEU A 12 -11.94 -14.10 -3.59
CA LEU A 12 -10.53 -14.25 -3.97
C LEU A 12 -9.80 -12.92 -3.87
N ILE A 13 -10.43 -11.83 -4.33
CA ILE A 13 -9.91 -10.46 -4.23
C ILE A 13 -9.83 -10.02 -2.77
N ILE A 14 -10.86 -10.31 -1.96
CA ILE A 14 -10.86 -10.02 -0.53
C ILE A 14 -9.71 -10.76 0.17
N ASN A 15 -9.57 -12.07 -0.06
CA ASN A 15 -8.51 -12.87 0.54
C ASN A 15 -7.11 -12.36 0.17
N HIS A 16 -6.93 -11.92 -1.08
CA HIS A 16 -5.68 -11.31 -1.51
C HIS A 16 -5.37 -10.03 -0.72
N PHE A 17 -6.31 -9.08 -0.65
CA PHE A 17 -6.07 -7.81 0.06
C PHE A 17 -6.10 -7.92 1.58
N ASP A 18 -6.68 -8.98 2.15
CA ASP A 18 -6.52 -9.29 3.57
C ASP A 18 -5.11 -9.82 3.87
N LYS A 19 -4.52 -10.60 2.93
CA LYS A 19 -3.15 -11.11 3.05
C LYS A 19 -2.09 -10.06 2.70
N TYR A 20 -2.38 -9.20 1.73
CA TYR A 20 -1.51 -8.13 1.24
C TYR A 20 -2.27 -6.80 1.31
N PRO A 21 -2.35 -6.16 2.50
CA PRO A 21 -3.14 -4.96 2.71
C PRO A 21 -2.74 -3.80 1.79
N LEU A 22 -3.75 -3.05 1.36
CA LEU A 22 -3.55 -1.79 0.65
C LEU A 22 -2.85 -0.77 1.57
N VAL A 23 -1.89 -0.04 1.01
CA VAL A 23 -1.06 0.91 1.78
C VAL A 23 -1.61 2.33 1.74
N THR A 24 -2.32 2.71 0.67
CA THR A 24 -2.86 4.06 0.48
C THR A 24 -4.21 4.24 1.17
N GLN A 25 -4.78 5.45 1.13
CA GLN A 25 -6.15 5.76 1.56
C GLN A 25 -7.22 4.87 0.91
N LYS A 26 -6.89 4.17 -0.18
CA LYS A 26 -7.76 3.15 -0.80
C LYS A 26 -8.10 2.01 0.16
N LEU A 27 -7.30 1.79 1.21
CA LEU A 27 -7.60 0.83 2.27
C LEU A 27 -8.95 1.10 2.94
N SER A 28 -9.29 2.36 3.24
CA SER A 28 -10.59 2.68 3.84
C SER A 28 -11.76 2.33 2.91
N ASP A 29 -11.60 2.55 1.60
CA ASP A 29 -12.60 2.15 0.60
C ASP A 29 -12.74 0.62 0.55
N TYR A 30 -11.62 -0.11 0.58
CA TYR A 30 -11.61 -1.57 0.62
C TYR A 30 -12.30 -2.13 1.87
N LEU A 31 -12.06 -1.55 3.04
CA LEU A 31 -12.69 -2.01 4.28
C LEU A 31 -14.21 -1.80 4.26
N ILE A 32 -14.68 -0.68 3.70
CA ILE A 32 -16.12 -0.45 3.48
C ILE A 32 -16.67 -1.47 2.47
N PHE A 33 -15.98 -1.68 1.35
CA PHE A 33 -16.36 -2.68 0.35
C PHE A 33 -16.49 -4.08 0.96
N LYS A 34 -15.52 -4.51 1.77
CA LYS A 34 -15.53 -5.80 2.47
C LYS A 34 -16.72 -5.94 3.42
N LYS A 35 -17.04 -4.88 4.18
CA LYS A 35 -18.22 -4.86 5.06
C LYS A 35 -19.52 -5.01 4.27
N CYS A 36 -19.71 -4.22 3.20
CA CYS A 36 -20.89 -4.34 2.33
C CYS A 36 -21.00 -5.73 1.71
N PHE A 37 -19.90 -6.30 1.24
CA PHE A 37 -19.88 -7.65 0.67
C PHE A 37 -20.31 -8.71 1.70
N ASN A 38 -19.89 -8.61 2.96
CA ASN A 38 -20.31 -9.54 4.01
C ASN A 38 -21.82 -9.46 4.29
N ILE A 39 -22.41 -8.26 4.31
CA ILE A 39 -23.87 -8.06 4.44
C ILE A 39 -24.59 -8.72 3.26
N ILE A 40 -24.06 -8.55 2.04
CA ILE A 40 -24.62 -9.16 0.84
C ILE A 40 -24.54 -10.69 0.91
N LYS A 41 -23.38 -11.23 1.26
CA LYS A 41 -23.12 -12.68 1.36
C LYS A 41 -24.02 -13.37 2.37
N GLN A 42 -24.41 -12.68 3.43
CA GLN A 42 -25.33 -13.20 4.47
C GLN A 42 -26.82 -13.11 4.07
N GLY A 43 -27.15 -12.46 2.94
CA GLY A 43 -28.54 -12.21 2.54
C GLY A 43 -29.20 -11.01 3.25
N ASN A 44 -28.51 -10.39 4.21
CA ASN A 44 -29.05 -9.29 5.02
C ASN A 44 -29.35 -8.02 4.21
N HIS A 45 -28.74 -7.85 3.04
CA HIS A 45 -29.06 -6.75 2.12
C HIS A 45 -30.53 -6.74 1.64
N LEU A 46 -31.25 -7.85 1.80
CA LEU A 46 -32.68 -7.98 1.48
C LEU A 46 -33.59 -7.45 2.60
N THR A 47 -33.06 -7.20 3.81
CA THR A 47 -33.81 -6.56 4.90
C THR A 47 -33.69 -5.04 4.81
N GLU A 48 -34.69 -4.32 5.30
CA GLU A 48 -34.64 -2.86 5.40
C GLU A 48 -33.42 -2.39 6.20
N SER A 49 -33.13 -3.05 7.32
CA SER A 49 -31.98 -2.73 8.16
C SER A 49 -30.64 -2.91 7.43
N GLY A 50 -30.44 -4.02 6.72
CA GLY A 50 -29.20 -4.28 5.99
C GLY A 50 -29.04 -3.39 4.76
N LEU A 51 -30.15 -3.05 4.08
CA LEU A 51 -30.14 -2.07 2.99
C LEU A 51 -29.71 -0.69 3.50
N LEU A 52 -30.31 -0.20 4.60
CA LEU A 52 -29.95 1.08 5.21
C LEU A 52 -28.50 1.11 5.69
N GLU A 53 -28.00 0.00 6.23
CA GLU A 53 -26.58 -0.14 6.62
C GLU A 53 -25.65 -0.01 5.41
N ILE A 54 -25.93 -0.70 4.29
CA ILE A 54 -25.15 -0.59 3.05
C ILE A 54 -25.17 0.84 2.51
N ILE A 55 -26.32 1.50 2.50
CA ILE A 55 -26.46 2.89 2.02
C ILE A 55 -25.64 3.84 2.91
N SER A 56 -25.70 3.65 4.23
CA SER A 56 -24.90 4.41 5.19
C SER A 56 -23.41 4.23 4.96
N LEU A 57 -22.94 2.98 4.80
CA LEU A 57 -21.56 2.66 4.47
C LEU A 57 -21.13 3.28 3.13
N LYS A 58 -21.96 3.17 2.10
CA LYS A 58 -21.72 3.73 0.76
C LYS A 58 -21.56 5.25 0.77
N SER A 59 -22.17 5.95 1.72
CA SER A 59 -22.04 7.41 1.84
C SER A 59 -20.59 7.89 2.06
N ASN A 60 -19.73 7.02 2.61
CA ASN A 60 -18.30 7.29 2.82
C ASN A 60 -17.37 6.64 1.78
N LEU A 61 -17.92 5.94 0.78
CA LEU A 61 -17.16 5.19 -0.21
C LEU A 61 -16.94 6.00 -1.48
N ASN A 62 -15.69 6.16 -1.92
CA ASN A 62 -15.33 6.91 -3.13
C ASN A 62 -15.95 8.33 -3.16
N LEU A 63 -16.94 8.56 -4.04
CA LEU A 63 -17.66 9.84 -4.23
C LEU A 63 -18.94 9.96 -3.37
N GLY A 64 -19.24 8.95 -2.55
CA GLY A 64 -20.43 8.91 -1.69
C GLY A 64 -21.73 8.58 -2.43
N LEU A 65 -22.86 9.09 -1.91
CA LEU A 65 -24.18 8.85 -2.47
C LEU A 65 -24.50 9.81 -3.64
N PRO A 66 -24.95 9.30 -4.80
CA PRO A 66 -25.52 10.12 -5.87
C PRO A 66 -26.81 10.82 -5.39
N VAL A 67 -27.16 11.94 -6.03
CA VAL A 67 -28.31 12.79 -5.66
C VAL A 67 -29.60 11.98 -5.50
N LYS A 68 -29.93 11.14 -6.49
CA LYS A 68 -31.12 10.27 -6.47
C LYS A 68 -31.21 9.39 -5.22
N LEU A 69 -30.08 8.89 -4.70
CA LEU A 69 -30.07 8.07 -3.48
C LEU A 69 -30.19 8.92 -2.22
N LYS A 70 -29.68 10.16 -2.22
CA LYS A 70 -29.89 11.09 -1.10
C LYS A 70 -31.35 11.48 -0.97
N GLU A 71 -32.03 11.69 -2.09
CA GLU A 71 -33.46 12.01 -2.14
C GLU A 71 -34.33 10.82 -1.72
N ALA A 72 -34.00 9.61 -2.17
CA ALA A 72 -34.73 8.40 -1.80
C ALA A 72 -34.53 7.99 -0.33
N PHE A 73 -33.39 8.35 0.26
CA PHE A 73 -33.02 7.97 1.63
C PHE A 73 -32.53 9.19 2.44
N PRO A 74 -33.41 10.15 2.79
CA PRO A 74 -33.02 11.42 3.42
C PRO A 74 -32.54 11.27 4.87
N ASN A 75 -32.99 10.22 5.57
CA ASN A 75 -32.71 9.99 6.99
C ASN A 75 -31.60 8.97 7.24
N VAL A 76 -30.73 8.71 6.26
CA VAL A 76 -29.62 7.76 6.40
C VAL A 76 -28.66 8.24 7.49
N THR A 77 -28.43 7.38 8.48
CA THR A 77 -27.48 7.64 9.55
C THR A 77 -26.09 7.85 8.96
N LYS A 78 -25.42 8.95 9.33
CA LYS A 78 -24.03 9.18 8.93
C LYS A 78 -23.13 8.27 9.75
N VAL A 79 -22.34 7.43 9.09
CA VAL A 79 -21.31 6.62 9.74
C VAL A 79 -19.98 7.35 9.64
N ASN A 80 -19.15 7.23 10.67
CA ASN A 80 -17.80 7.78 10.65
C ASN A 80 -16.95 7.00 9.64
N ARG A 81 -16.17 7.73 8.82
CA ARG A 81 -15.21 7.13 7.91
C ARG A 81 -14.20 6.31 8.71
N VAL A 82 -13.88 5.10 8.23
CA VAL A 82 -12.81 4.29 8.82
C VAL A 82 -11.51 5.07 8.75
N GLU A 83 -10.91 5.34 9.90
CA GLU A 83 -9.67 6.08 10.01
C GLU A 83 -8.57 5.34 9.25
N TYR A 84 -7.96 6.04 8.31
CA TYR A 84 -6.78 5.56 7.59
C TYR A 84 -5.54 5.94 8.39
N LYS A 85 -4.73 4.93 8.73
CA LYS A 85 -3.40 5.12 9.30
C LYS A 85 -2.37 4.53 8.36
N PHE A 86 -1.44 5.37 7.93
CA PHE A 86 -0.28 4.91 7.16
C PHE A 86 0.66 4.11 8.07
N ASN A 87 1.02 2.89 7.64
CA ASN A 87 1.82 1.94 8.43
C ASN A 87 3.17 1.62 7.76
N GLY A 88 3.68 2.50 6.89
CA GLY A 88 4.94 2.29 6.20
C GLY A 88 4.79 1.52 4.88
N ILE A 89 5.92 1.39 4.19
CA ILE A 89 6.03 0.62 2.95
C ILE A 89 6.35 -0.84 3.31
N PRO A 90 5.53 -1.82 2.90
CA PRO A 90 5.69 -3.21 3.36
C PRO A 90 6.89 -3.92 2.74
N ASP A 91 7.21 -3.63 1.48
CA ASP A 91 8.21 -4.36 0.69
C ASP A 91 8.61 -3.54 -0.57
N PRO A 92 9.85 -3.64 -1.08
CA PRO A 92 10.29 -2.93 -2.30
C PRO A 92 9.46 -3.22 -3.56
N PHE A 93 8.94 -4.43 -3.74
CA PHE A 93 8.07 -4.79 -4.87
C PHE A 93 6.74 -4.05 -4.80
N TRP A 94 6.29 -3.63 -3.62
CA TRP A 94 5.14 -2.72 -3.52
C TRP A 94 5.45 -1.38 -4.20
N ILE A 95 6.64 -0.81 -4.01
CA ILE A 95 7.05 0.44 -4.68
C ILE A 95 7.10 0.24 -6.18
N SER A 96 7.64 -0.88 -6.67
CA SER A 96 7.66 -1.18 -8.11
C SER A 96 6.26 -1.33 -8.69
N GLY A 97 5.38 -2.08 -8.03
CA GLY A 97 3.98 -2.23 -8.44
C GLY A 97 3.23 -0.90 -8.42
N PHE A 98 3.42 -0.09 -7.39
CA PHE A 98 2.82 1.23 -7.28
C PHE A 98 3.34 2.20 -8.34
N THR A 99 4.65 2.21 -8.58
CA THR A 99 5.29 3.01 -9.64
C THR A 99 4.82 2.58 -11.02
N SER A 100 4.50 1.31 -11.24
CA SER A 100 3.94 0.81 -12.50
C SER A 100 2.59 1.46 -12.85
N GLY A 101 1.82 1.90 -11.84
CA GLY A 101 0.55 2.59 -12.02
C GLY A 101 0.64 4.12 -11.93
N GLU A 102 1.44 4.66 -11.00
CA GLU A 102 1.42 6.09 -10.62
C GLU A 102 2.75 6.82 -10.94
N GLY A 103 3.77 6.09 -11.37
CA GLY A 103 5.11 6.63 -11.64
C GLY A 103 5.24 7.27 -13.01
N SER A 104 6.14 8.25 -13.11
CA SER A 104 6.48 8.93 -14.36
C SER A 104 8.00 9.08 -14.50
N PHE A 105 8.51 8.69 -15.67
CA PHE A 105 9.91 8.84 -16.09
C PHE A 105 9.96 9.79 -17.27
N GLN A 106 10.69 10.89 -17.13
CA GLN A 106 10.70 11.98 -18.11
C GLN A 106 12.15 12.33 -18.49
N VAL A 107 12.36 12.59 -19.78
CA VAL A 107 13.54 13.29 -20.30
C VAL A 107 13.07 14.66 -20.74
N LEU A 108 13.64 15.70 -20.16
CA LEU A 108 13.20 17.07 -20.30
C LEU A 108 14.34 17.90 -20.91
N VAL A 109 13.99 18.77 -21.85
CA VAL A 109 14.91 19.71 -22.48
C VAL A 109 14.66 21.09 -21.87
N ARG A 110 15.70 21.73 -21.32
CA ARG A 110 15.59 23.13 -20.91
C ARG A 110 15.99 24.02 -22.09
N ASN A 111 15.10 24.93 -22.51
CA ASN A 111 15.37 25.84 -23.63
C ASN A 111 16.67 26.65 -23.43
N SER A 112 17.29 26.96 -24.57
CA SER A 112 18.47 27.81 -24.84
C SER A 112 19.90 27.28 -24.56
N LYS A 113 20.10 26.10 -23.97
CA LYS A 113 21.47 25.59 -23.67
C LYS A 113 21.79 24.15 -24.08
N ASN A 114 20.94 23.44 -24.83
CA ASN A 114 21.08 21.99 -25.07
C ASN A 114 21.20 21.19 -23.75
N GLU A 115 20.66 21.70 -22.64
CA GLU A 115 20.71 21.04 -21.34
C GLU A 115 19.57 20.03 -21.23
N LEU A 116 19.92 18.75 -21.19
CA LEU A 116 19.03 17.63 -20.92
C LEU A 116 19.00 17.34 -19.43
N PHE A 117 17.82 17.05 -18.90
CA PHE A 117 17.68 16.52 -17.55
C PHE A 117 16.64 15.41 -17.50
N THR A 118 16.94 14.39 -16.72
CA THR A 118 16.03 13.28 -16.45
C THR A 118 15.27 13.57 -15.15
N ARG A 119 14.04 13.05 -15.07
CA ARG A 119 13.19 13.19 -13.89
C ARG A 119 12.41 11.91 -13.66
N PHE A 120 12.43 11.46 -12.41
CA PHE A 120 11.47 10.51 -11.87
C PHE A 120 10.48 11.26 -10.97
N SER A 121 9.19 10.97 -11.09
CA SER A 121 8.17 11.56 -10.23
C SER A 121 6.97 10.66 -9.99
N ILE A 122 6.33 10.86 -8.84
CA ILE A 122 5.02 10.28 -8.50
C ILE A 122 4.13 11.44 -8.04
N HIS A 123 2.92 11.53 -8.57
CA HIS A 123 1.96 12.59 -8.26
C HIS A 123 0.67 11.97 -7.71
N LEU A 124 0.31 12.30 -6.47
CA LEU A 124 -0.89 11.78 -5.80
C LEU A 124 -1.76 12.90 -5.25
N HIS A 125 -2.98 12.55 -4.85
CA HIS A 125 -3.81 13.44 -4.03
C HIS A 125 -3.14 13.67 -2.66
N ILE A 126 -3.33 14.86 -2.06
CA ILE A 126 -2.69 15.27 -0.80
C ILE A 126 -2.98 14.32 0.38
N ARG A 127 -4.10 13.59 0.31
CA ARG A 127 -4.51 12.59 1.31
C ARG A 127 -3.53 11.41 1.46
N ASP A 128 -2.72 11.18 0.43
CA ASP A 128 -1.71 10.11 0.36
C ASP A 128 -0.29 10.69 0.50
N LEU A 129 -0.14 11.90 1.07
CA LEU A 129 1.14 12.57 1.30
C LEU A 129 2.17 11.68 2.02
N GLU A 130 1.74 11.00 3.09
CA GLU A 130 2.63 10.15 3.89
C GLU A 130 3.21 8.99 3.06
N VAL A 131 2.50 8.52 2.04
CA VAL A 131 3.01 7.53 1.08
C VAL A 131 4.18 8.10 0.28
N LEU A 132 4.06 9.33 -0.22
CA LEU A 132 5.14 9.99 -0.98
C LEU A 132 6.36 10.28 -0.10
N LYS A 133 6.14 10.74 1.14
CA LYS A 133 7.22 10.94 2.11
C LYS A 133 7.95 9.62 2.38
N ALA A 134 7.20 8.54 2.60
CA ALA A 134 7.79 7.24 2.86
C ALA A 134 8.57 6.69 1.65
N ILE A 135 8.05 6.83 0.42
CA ILE A 135 8.79 6.45 -0.80
C ILE A 135 10.07 7.29 -0.94
N SER A 136 10.00 8.60 -0.68
CA SER A 136 11.17 9.49 -0.68
C SER A 136 12.22 9.02 0.32
N THR A 137 11.82 8.73 1.56
CA THR A 137 12.72 8.22 2.60
C THR A 137 13.28 6.84 2.23
N TYR A 138 12.48 5.99 1.60
CA TYR A 138 12.87 4.65 1.17
C TYR A 138 14.03 4.67 0.18
N PHE A 139 13.96 5.52 -0.85
CA PHE A 139 14.98 5.51 -1.91
C PHE A 139 16.38 5.90 -1.43
N ASN A 140 16.57 6.71 -0.39
CA ASN A 140 17.93 7.14 -0.05
C ASN A 140 18.14 7.69 1.37
N LYS A 141 17.26 7.42 2.34
CA LYS A 141 17.22 8.28 3.54
C LYS A 141 17.20 9.78 3.16
N PHE A 142 16.61 10.14 2.01
CA PHE A 142 16.50 11.53 1.57
C PHE A 142 15.76 12.30 2.66
N THR A 143 16.20 13.52 2.97
CA THR A 143 15.38 14.45 3.76
C THR A 143 14.07 14.72 3.01
N GLU A 144 12.96 14.93 3.74
CA GLU A 144 11.58 15.10 3.22
C GLU A 144 11.41 16.18 2.12
N LYS A 145 12.46 16.95 1.82
CA LYS A 145 12.55 18.08 0.89
C LYS A 145 12.27 17.75 -0.58
N LYS A 146 12.11 16.48 -0.96
CA LYS A 146 11.80 16.08 -2.35
C LYS A 146 10.30 16.01 -2.65
N VAL A 147 9.46 16.20 -1.63
CA VAL A 147 8.01 16.24 -1.78
C VAL A 147 7.52 17.69 -1.81
N THR A 148 6.85 18.07 -2.88
CA THR A 148 6.19 19.38 -3.03
C THR A 148 4.68 19.22 -2.86
N LEU A 149 4.02 20.24 -2.33
CA LEU A 149 2.58 20.25 -2.05
C LEU A 149 1.88 21.31 -2.89
N THR A 150 0.65 21.01 -3.30
CA THR A 150 -0.35 21.97 -3.73
C THR A 150 -1.59 21.82 -2.84
N GLU A 151 -2.62 22.66 -3.05
CA GLU A 151 -3.85 22.59 -2.26
C GLU A 151 -4.52 21.21 -2.24
N LYS A 152 -4.43 20.45 -3.34
CA LYS A 152 -5.15 19.18 -3.53
C LYS A 152 -4.25 17.99 -3.84
N SER A 153 -2.96 18.22 -4.05
CA SER A 153 -2.05 17.17 -4.50
C SER A 153 -0.68 17.30 -3.86
N ALA A 154 0.07 16.22 -3.90
CA ALA A 154 1.46 16.17 -3.49
C ALA A 154 2.26 15.45 -4.57
N GLN A 155 3.51 15.86 -4.76
CA GLN A 155 4.38 15.32 -5.80
C GLN A 155 5.76 15.02 -5.23
N LEU A 156 6.22 13.77 -5.40
CA LEU A 156 7.62 13.40 -5.23
C LEU A 156 8.34 13.66 -6.55
N GLN A 157 9.44 14.41 -6.52
CA GLN A 157 10.24 14.68 -7.71
C GLN A 157 11.75 14.49 -7.47
N ILE A 158 12.37 13.64 -8.28
CA ILE A 158 13.82 13.36 -8.26
C ILE A 158 14.39 13.68 -9.64
N SER A 159 15.17 14.76 -9.73
CA SER A 159 15.76 15.23 -11.00
C SER A 159 17.29 15.34 -10.98
N LYS A 160 17.93 15.10 -9.83
CA LYS A 160 19.40 15.16 -9.75
C LYS A 160 19.97 13.93 -10.43
N PHE A 161 20.88 14.12 -11.38
CA PHE A 161 21.42 13.01 -12.18
C PHE A 161 22.03 11.90 -11.31
N SER A 162 22.83 12.24 -10.30
CA SER A 162 23.39 11.24 -9.36
C SER A 162 22.29 10.45 -8.65
N ASP A 163 21.23 11.11 -8.20
CA ASP A 163 20.13 10.43 -7.50
C ASP A 163 19.42 9.46 -8.46
N ILE A 164 19.27 9.81 -9.74
CA ILE A 164 18.66 8.92 -10.73
C ILE A 164 19.59 7.75 -11.06
N ASN A 165 20.86 8.03 -11.35
CA ASN A 165 21.85 7.05 -11.80
C ASN A 165 22.24 6.06 -10.70
N ASP A 166 22.43 6.54 -9.47
CA ASP A 166 23.04 5.75 -8.40
C ASP A 166 21.98 5.06 -7.52
N ILE A 167 20.70 5.46 -7.65
CA ILE A 167 19.64 5.02 -6.73
C ILE A 167 18.42 4.53 -7.52
N ILE A 168 17.79 5.40 -8.31
CA ILE A 168 16.50 5.08 -8.95
C ILE A 168 16.67 3.97 -9.98
N ILE A 169 17.65 4.09 -10.88
CA ILE A 169 17.94 3.07 -11.89
C ILE A 169 18.33 1.73 -11.22
N PRO A 170 19.32 1.67 -10.30
CA PRO A 170 19.66 0.43 -9.60
C PRO A 170 18.49 -0.19 -8.84
N PHE A 171 17.62 0.61 -8.23
CA PHE A 171 16.44 0.10 -7.55
C PHE A 171 15.50 -0.62 -8.51
N PHE A 172 15.14 0.01 -9.64
CA PHE A 172 14.22 -0.60 -10.60
C PHE A 172 14.87 -1.71 -11.43
N ASN A 173 16.19 -1.76 -11.53
CA ASN A 173 16.90 -2.93 -12.06
C ASN A 173 16.76 -4.14 -11.11
N LYS A 174 16.80 -3.93 -9.80
CA LYS A 174 16.63 -4.99 -8.79
C LYS A 174 15.16 -5.37 -8.57
N HIS A 175 14.26 -4.41 -8.68
CA HIS A 175 12.82 -4.59 -8.51
C HIS A 175 12.10 -4.05 -9.76
N PRO A 176 12.05 -4.84 -10.84
CA PRO A 176 11.52 -4.39 -12.12
C PRO A 176 10.10 -3.83 -12.01
N ILE A 177 9.88 -2.71 -12.70
CA ILE A 177 8.54 -2.20 -12.97
C ILE A 177 7.87 -3.20 -13.89
N LEU A 178 6.78 -3.82 -13.42
CA LEU A 178 6.11 -4.85 -14.20
C LEU A 178 5.18 -4.15 -15.20
N PRO A 179 5.26 -4.49 -16.50
CA PRO A 179 4.25 -4.06 -17.44
C PRO A 179 2.91 -4.72 -17.09
N LEU A 180 1.82 -3.95 -17.12
CA LEU A 180 0.47 -4.51 -17.15
C LEU A 180 0.27 -5.34 -18.43
N PRO A 181 -0.38 -6.51 -18.34
CA PRO A 181 0.20 -7.80 -18.00
C PRO A 181 0.87 -8.50 -19.21
N LEU A 182 1.98 -9.21 -18.96
CA LEU A 182 2.15 -10.55 -19.51
C LEU A 182 2.41 -11.51 -18.36
N LEU A 183 1.47 -12.44 -18.19
CA LEU A 183 1.48 -13.58 -17.28
C LEU A 183 2.63 -14.55 -17.63
N THR A 184 3.89 -14.16 -17.49
CA THR A 184 5.03 -15.09 -17.59
C THR A 184 6.24 -14.58 -16.79
N VAL A 185 6.11 -14.48 -15.46
CA VAL A 185 7.28 -14.46 -14.57
C VAL A 185 7.11 -15.55 -13.51
N PRO A 186 7.64 -16.77 -13.76
CA PRO A 186 7.45 -17.94 -12.90
C PRO A 186 7.87 -17.72 -11.43
N TRP A 187 8.86 -16.86 -11.19
CA TRP A 187 9.48 -16.64 -9.88
C TRP A 187 8.61 -15.85 -8.88
N LEU A 188 7.52 -15.20 -9.32
CA LEU A 188 6.61 -14.44 -8.44
C LEU A 188 5.53 -15.30 -7.77
N SER A 189 5.46 -16.60 -8.07
CA SER A 189 4.54 -17.53 -7.41
C SER A 189 5.08 -18.14 -6.11
N SER A 190 6.33 -17.84 -5.75
CA SER A 190 6.89 -18.21 -4.45
C SER A 190 6.61 -17.09 -3.43
N PRO A 191 6.06 -17.39 -2.24
CA PRO A 191 5.92 -16.38 -1.19
C PRO A 191 7.31 -15.80 -0.84
N PRO A 192 7.40 -14.51 -0.45
CA PRO A 192 8.67 -13.94 -0.02
C PRO A 192 9.23 -14.81 1.11
N ALA A 193 10.51 -15.19 0.98
CA ALA A 193 11.18 -15.97 2.00
C ALA A 193 11.11 -15.20 3.34
N PRO A 194 10.75 -15.86 4.45
CA PRO A 194 10.76 -15.21 5.75
C PRO A 194 12.15 -14.63 6.02
N CYS A 195 12.19 -13.44 6.61
CA CYS A 195 13.42 -12.74 6.95
C CYS A 195 14.43 -13.71 7.60
N PRO A 196 15.71 -13.71 7.19
CA PRO A 196 16.71 -14.56 7.81
C PRO A 196 16.76 -14.26 9.30
N LEU A 197 16.58 -15.30 10.11
CA LEU A 197 16.73 -15.20 11.56
C LEU A 197 18.11 -14.62 11.87
N PRO A 198 18.22 -13.75 12.90
CA PRO A 198 19.53 -13.26 13.32
C PRO A 198 20.43 -14.45 13.66
N PRO A 199 21.74 -14.38 13.34
CA PRO A 199 22.66 -15.47 13.59
C PRO A 199 22.63 -15.84 15.07
N ALA A 200 22.55 -17.14 15.35
CA ALA A 200 22.55 -17.67 16.70
C ALA A 200 23.77 -17.12 17.48
N PRO A 201 23.59 -16.66 18.73
CA PRO A 201 24.71 -16.16 19.52
C PRO A 201 25.76 -17.27 19.70
N CYS A 202 27.01 -16.94 19.39
CA CYS A 202 28.16 -17.84 19.57
C CYS A 202 28.18 -18.42 21.00
N PRO A 203 28.40 -19.73 21.17
CA PRO A 203 28.48 -20.32 22.50
C PRO A 203 29.68 -19.76 23.25
N ARG A 204 29.41 -19.00 24.32
CA ARG A 204 30.43 -18.59 25.28
C ARG A 204 30.99 -19.84 25.96
N ARG A 205 32.28 -20.13 25.76
CA ARG A 205 33.00 -21.13 26.54
C ARG A 205 33.09 -20.67 28.00
N GLY A 206 32.20 -21.18 28.85
CA GLY A 206 32.28 -21.06 30.30
C GLY A 206 32.38 -22.45 30.94
N ARG A 207 33.51 -22.72 31.60
CA ARG A 207 33.68 -23.89 32.48
C ARG A 207 32.81 -23.69 33.73
N GLY A 208 32.05 -24.70 34.13
CA GLY A 208 31.42 -24.74 35.47
C GLY A 208 30.27 -25.73 35.58
N ARG A 209 30.46 -26.78 36.38
CA ARG A 209 29.47 -27.82 36.69
C ARG A 209 28.34 -27.27 37.58
N GLY A 210 27.09 -27.58 37.23
CA GLY A 210 25.93 -27.41 38.10
C GLY A 210 24.64 -27.84 37.38
N ARG A 211 23.89 -28.79 37.95
CA ARG A 211 22.59 -29.26 37.42
C ARG A 211 21.55 -28.14 37.53
N ALA A 212 20.83 -27.84 36.46
CA ALA A 212 19.68 -26.93 36.49
C ALA A 212 18.54 -27.47 35.60
N ALA A 213 17.31 -27.33 36.11
CA ALA A 213 16.06 -27.81 35.54
C ALA A 213 15.76 -27.19 34.16
N THR A 214 15.17 -28.01 33.28
CA THR A 214 14.72 -27.60 31.94
C THR A 214 13.42 -26.81 32.04
N HIS A 215 13.51 -25.47 32.02
CA HIS A 215 12.38 -24.62 31.68
C HIS A 215 12.36 -24.35 30.16
N PRO A 216 11.17 -24.28 29.53
CA PRO A 216 11.06 -23.88 28.14
C PRO A 216 11.59 -22.45 27.94
N PRO A 217 12.15 -22.14 26.76
CA PRO A 217 12.70 -20.82 26.50
C PRO A 217 11.60 -19.75 26.56
N PRO A 218 11.92 -18.53 27.02
CA PRO A 218 10.96 -17.43 27.03
C PRO A 218 10.48 -17.12 25.61
N PRO A 219 9.23 -16.65 25.46
CA PRO A 219 8.74 -16.20 24.16
C PRO A 219 9.62 -15.08 23.60
N PRO A 220 9.77 -14.99 22.26
CA PRO A 220 10.59 -13.97 21.63
C PRO A 220 10.07 -12.57 22.00
N PRO A 221 10.97 -11.57 22.13
CA PRO A 221 10.57 -10.20 22.42
C PRO A 221 9.69 -9.66 21.29
N LEU A 222 8.58 -9.01 21.65
CA LEU A 222 7.77 -8.23 20.72
C LEU A 222 8.64 -7.11 20.15
N CYS A 223 8.62 -6.94 18.83
CA CYS A 223 9.33 -5.85 18.17
C CYS A 223 8.88 -4.50 18.75
N PRO A 224 9.81 -3.58 19.06
CA PRO A 224 9.46 -2.20 19.32
C PRO A 224 8.92 -1.56 18.03
N PHE A 225 7.81 -0.83 18.17
CA PHE A 225 7.09 -0.11 17.12
C PHE A 225 7.96 0.90 16.37
#